data_AF-A0A2J2HAU5-F1
#
_entry.id   AF-A0A2J2HAU5-F1
#
_cell.length_a   1.000
_cell.length_b   1.000
_cell.length_c   1.000
_cell.angle_alpha   90.00
_cell.angle_beta   90.00
_cell.angle_gamma   90.00
#
_symmetry.space_group_name_H-M   'P 1'
#
loop_
_entity.id
_entity.type
_entity.pdbx_description
1 polymer ?
#
loop_
_entity_poly.entity_id
_entity_poly.type
_entity_poly.pdbx_seq_one_letter_code
_entity_poly.pdbx_strand_id
1 'polypeptide(L)'
;MKLYLALVAVAIGVYASAVNGTNSTTPAGVLDNINNIINNWLNLGTNFLVNLEYTLKYYIVKISEVVAIIMAMVGAFLYFTRLSRYTGRGLLIGAVLLYLFAEVLKSI
;
A
#
# COMPACT_ATOMS: atom_id res chain seq x y z
N MET A 1 -0.32 -7.96 -9.34
CA MET A 1 -1.19 -7.75 -10.52
C MET A 1 -2.06 -6.48 -10.43
N LYS A 2 -2.68 -6.16 -9.28
CA LYS A 2 -3.56 -4.98 -9.13
C LYS A 2 -2.87 -3.61 -9.28
N LEU A 3 -1.62 -3.46 -8.83
CA LEU A 3 -0.89 -2.18 -8.94
C LEU A 3 -0.52 -1.84 -10.39
N TYR A 4 -0.05 -2.83 -11.16
CA TYR A 4 0.21 -2.68 -12.60
C TYR A 4 -1.06 -2.32 -13.36
N LEU A 5 -2.19 -2.94 -13.01
CA LEU A 5 -3.49 -2.60 -13.59
C LEU A 5 -3.91 -1.15 -13.27
N ALA A 6 -3.67 -0.68 -12.05
CA ALA A 6 -3.94 0.71 -11.65
C ALA A 6 -3.03 1.70 -12.40
N LEU A 7 -1.75 1.36 -12.59
CA LEU A 7 -0.83 2.17 -13.38
C LEU A 7 -1.26 2.27 -14.86
N VAL A 8 -1.70 1.15 -15.42
CA VAL A 8 -2.26 1.08 -16.79
C VAL A 8 -3.57 1.86 -16.89
N ALA A 9 -4.44 1.79 -15.89
CA ALA A 9 -5.68 2.57 -15.86
C ALA A 9 -5.41 4.08 -15.78
N VAL A 10 -4.42 4.50 -14.99
CA VAL A 10 -3.95 5.91 -14.98
C VAL A 10 -3.42 6.30 -16.35
N ALA A 11 -2.56 5.48 -16.96
CA ALA A 11 -2.03 5.73 -18.30
C ALA A 11 -3.15 5.91 -19.34
N ILE A 12 -4.10 4.97 -19.41
CA ILE A 12 -5.26 5.03 -20.32
C ILE A 12 -6.12 6.26 -20.05
N GLY A 13 -6.33 6.64 -18.78
CA GLY A 13 -7.03 7.86 -18.40
C GLY A 13 -6.36 9.13 -18.91
N VAL A 14 -5.02 9.16 -18.92
CA VAL A 14 -4.24 10.27 -19.50
C VAL A 14 -4.50 10.41 -20.99
N TYR A 15 -4.39 9.29 -21.72
CA TYR A 15 -4.56 9.30 -23.17
C TYR A 15 -6.00 9.63 -23.58
N ALA A 16 -7.01 9.06 -22.90
CA ALA A 16 -8.43 9.33 -23.20
C ALA A 16 -8.81 10.80 -22.94
N SER A 17 -8.26 11.40 -21.89
CA SER A 17 -8.49 12.82 -21.57
C SER A 17 -7.86 13.77 -22.58
N ALA A 18 -6.69 13.42 -23.12
CA ALA A 18 -6.02 14.20 -24.16
C ALA A 18 -6.78 14.19 -25.50
N VAL A 19 -7.50 13.10 -25.81
CA VAL A 19 -8.25 12.92 -27.07
C VAL A 19 -9.63 13.59 -27.03
N ASN A 20 -10.28 13.70 -25.86
CA ASN A 20 -11.62 14.31 -25.73
C ASN A 20 -11.62 15.84 -25.65
N GLY A 21 -10.47 16.47 -25.37
CA GLY A 21 -10.36 17.94 -25.27
C GLY A 21 -10.54 18.70 -26.60
N THR A 22 -10.59 18.01 -27.74
CA THR A 22 -10.53 18.60 -29.09
C THR A 22 -11.84 18.57 -29.88
N ASN A 23 -12.95 18.05 -29.33
CA ASN A 23 -14.17 17.74 -30.11
C ASN A 23 -15.47 18.48 -29.72
N SER A 24 -15.42 19.66 -29.08
CA SER A 24 -16.64 20.46 -28.80
C SER A 24 -16.65 21.79 -29.55
N THR A 25 -17.69 22.01 -30.36
CA THR A 25 -17.93 23.23 -31.13
C THR A 25 -18.74 24.30 -30.34
N THR A 26 -19.14 24.02 -29.09
CA THR A 26 -19.87 24.97 -28.23
C THR A 26 -19.15 25.24 -26.89
N PRO A 27 -19.13 26.48 -26.39
CA PRO A 27 -18.42 26.83 -25.15
C PRO A 27 -18.89 26.05 -23.90
N ALA A 28 -20.19 25.75 -23.80
CA ALA A 28 -20.75 24.95 -22.71
C ALA A 28 -20.30 23.48 -22.78
N GLY A 29 -20.29 22.88 -23.98
CA GLY A 29 -19.79 21.52 -24.16
C GLY A 29 -18.29 21.36 -23.92
N VAL A 30 -17.49 22.42 -24.09
CA VAL A 30 -16.06 22.41 -23.72
C VAL A 30 -15.93 22.35 -22.20
N LEU A 31 -16.73 23.12 -21.46
CA LEU A 31 -16.66 23.18 -19.99
C LEU A 31 -17.11 21.86 -19.34
N ASP A 32 -18.15 21.22 -19.88
CA ASP A 32 -18.62 19.90 -19.41
C ASP A 32 -17.59 18.80 -19.69
N ASN A 33 -16.92 18.85 -20.84
CA ASN A 33 -15.82 17.93 -21.15
C ASN A 33 -14.62 18.15 -20.23
N ILE A 34 -14.27 19.40 -19.92
CA ILE A 34 -13.20 19.72 -18.96
C ILE A 34 -13.57 19.21 -17.56
N ASN A 35 -14.80 19.43 -17.09
CA ASN A 35 -15.25 18.92 -15.80
C ASN A 35 -15.23 17.39 -15.74
N ASN A 36 -15.68 16.71 -16.80
CA ASN A 36 -15.62 15.25 -16.88
C ASN A 36 -14.19 14.72 -16.88
N ILE A 37 -13.28 15.39 -17.60
CA ILE A 37 -11.84 15.06 -17.58
C ILE A 37 -11.30 15.21 -16.15
N ILE A 38 -11.52 16.36 -15.50
CA ILE A 38 -11.05 16.63 -14.14
C ILE A 38 -11.60 15.59 -13.15
N ASN A 39 -12.90 15.30 -13.19
CA ASN A 39 -13.53 14.32 -12.32
C ASN A 39 -12.99 12.91 -12.54
N ASN A 40 -12.74 12.53 -13.80
CA ASN A 40 -12.17 11.23 -14.12
C ASN A 40 -10.72 11.10 -13.61
N TRP A 41 -9.93 12.17 -13.73
CA TRP A 41 -8.58 12.23 -13.16
C TRP A 41 -8.55 12.19 -11.64
N LEU A 42 -9.45 12.92 -10.98
CA LEU A 42 -9.61 12.88 -9.52
C LEU A 42 -10.01 11.47 -9.06
N ASN A 43 -10.92 10.81 -9.77
CA ASN A 43 -11.31 9.44 -9.47
C ASN A 43 -10.16 8.44 -9.71
N LEU A 44 -9.38 8.59 -10.78
CA LEU A 44 -8.20 7.76 -11.01
C LEU A 44 -7.13 7.98 -9.93
N GLY A 45 -6.87 9.24 -9.57
CA GLY A 45 -5.92 9.60 -8.52
C GLY A 45 -6.33 9.02 -7.17
N THR A 46 -7.57 9.24 -6.74
CA THR A 46 -8.09 8.71 -5.47
C THR A 46 -8.06 7.18 -5.43
N ASN A 47 -8.49 6.51 -6.50
CA ASN A 47 -8.41 5.04 -6.60
C ASN A 47 -6.98 4.52 -6.58
N PHE A 48 -6.04 5.23 -7.21
CA PHE A 48 -4.63 4.90 -7.15
C PHE A 48 -4.08 5.01 -5.72
N LEU A 49 -4.37 6.11 -5.02
CA LEU A 49 -3.93 6.31 -3.64
C LEU A 49 -4.50 5.24 -2.71
N VAL A 50 -5.79 4.92 -2.82
CA VAL A 50 -6.44 3.88 -1.99
C VAL A 50 -5.81 2.51 -2.26
N ASN A 51 -5.58 2.16 -3.52
CA ASN A 51 -4.98 0.88 -3.88
C ASN A 51 -3.50 0.80 -3.46
N LEU A 52 -2.78 1.91 -3.53
CA LEU A 52 -1.41 2.03 -3.02
C LEU A 52 -1.38 1.83 -1.52
N GLU A 53 -2.21 2.55 -0.75
CA GLU A 53 -2.34 2.41 0.70
C GLU A 53 -2.64 0.95 1.09
N TYR A 54 -3.63 0.33 0.45
CA TYR A 54 -4.00 -1.06 0.70
C TYR A 54 -2.83 -2.02 0.45
N THR A 55 -2.11 -1.81 -0.66
CA THR A 55 -0.96 -2.64 -1.02
C THR A 55 0.19 -2.46 -0.02
N LEU A 56 0.50 -1.24 0.39
CA LEU A 56 1.52 -0.99 1.41
C LEU A 56 1.16 -1.62 2.75
N LYS A 57 -0.07 -1.42 3.23
CA LYS A 57 -0.55 -2.05 4.48
C LYS A 57 -0.40 -3.56 4.42
N TYR A 58 -0.84 -4.18 3.32
CA TYR A 58 -0.73 -5.63 3.12
C TYR A 58 0.72 -6.13 3.25
N TYR A 59 1.66 -5.48 2.56
CA TYR A 59 3.07 -5.88 2.61
C TYR A 59 3.73 -5.58 3.96
N ILE A 60 3.42 -4.44 4.59
CA ILE A 60 3.93 -4.09 5.92
C ILE A 60 3.49 -5.12 6.95
N VAL A 61 2.22 -5.50 6.97
CA VAL A 61 1.69 -6.54 7.87
C VAL A 61 2.40 -7.87 7.60
N LYS A 62 2.48 -8.29 6.33
CA LYS A 62 3.12 -9.56 5.97
C LYS A 62 4.59 -9.64 6.36
N ILE A 63 5.36 -8.60 6.07
CA ILE A 63 6.78 -8.53 6.44
C ILE A 63 6.91 -8.53 7.96
N SER A 64 6.04 -7.79 8.67
CA SER A 64 6.04 -7.74 10.13
C SER A 64 5.76 -9.10 10.77
N GLU A 65 4.75 -9.84 10.30
CA GLU A 65 4.47 -11.21 10.75
C GLU A 65 5.69 -12.13 10.58
N VAL A 66 6.32 -12.11 9.40
CA VAL A 66 7.48 -12.96 9.08
C VAL A 66 8.69 -12.58 9.94
N VAL A 67 8.98 -11.30 10.07
CA VAL A 67 10.11 -10.80 10.86
C VAL A 67 9.92 -11.10 12.35
N ALA A 68 8.69 -11.01 12.86
CA ALA A 68 8.38 -11.41 14.23
C ALA A 68 8.69 -12.88 14.49
N ILE A 69 8.30 -13.78 13.57
CA ILE A 69 8.60 -15.23 13.68
C ILE A 69 10.11 -15.47 13.67
N ILE A 70 10.86 -14.85 12.76
CA ILE A 70 12.32 -15.00 12.69
C ILE A 70 12.98 -14.50 13.98
N MET A 71 12.56 -13.34 14.48
CA MET A 71 13.07 -12.80 15.75
C MET A 71 12.74 -13.71 16.94
N ALA A 72 11.55 -14.33 16.96
CA ALA A 72 11.19 -15.29 17.99
C ALA A 72 12.07 -16.55 17.94
N MET A 73 12.32 -17.09 16.73
CA MET A 73 13.20 -18.25 16.55
C MET A 73 14.64 -17.96 16.97
N VAL A 74 15.21 -16.85 16.48
CA VAL A 74 16.58 -16.44 16.82
C VAL A 74 16.68 -16.09 18.31
N GLY A 75 15.69 -15.39 18.84
CA GLY A 75 15.63 -15.02 20.25
C GLY A 75 15.54 -16.24 21.18
N ALA A 76 14.71 -17.22 20.84
CA ALA A 76 14.60 -18.49 21.56
C ALA A 76 15.93 -19.26 21.50
N PHE A 77 16.54 -19.37 20.31
CA PHE A 77 17.83 -20.03 20.15
C PHE A 77 18.90 -19.40 21.05
N LEU A 78 19.07 -18.07 20.99
CA LEU A 78 20.05 -17.33 21.80
C LEU A 78 19.77 -17.45 23.31
N TYR A 79 18.50 -17.50 23.70
CA TYR A 79 18.11 -17.63 25.10
C TYR A 79 18.41 -19.03 25.66
N PHE A 80 17.99 -20.09 24.95
CA PHE A 80 18.15 -21.48 25.39
C PHE A 80 19.59 -21.98 25.31
N THR A 81 20.34 -21.60 24.27
CA THR A 81 21.77 -21.93 24.15
C THR A 81 22.65 -21.15 25.13
N ARG A 82 22.08 -20.16 25.84
CA ARG A 82 22.78 -19.25 26.76
C ARG A 82 23.90 -18.44 26.12
N LEU A 83 23.97 -18.39 24.79
CA LEU A 83 25.00 -17.66 24.04
C LEU A 83 24.91 -16.15 24.32
N SER A 84 23.68 -15.61 24.32
CA SER A 84 23.38 -14.26 24.81
C SER A 84 21.95 -14.19 25.31
N ARG A 85 21.77 -14.37 26.63
CA ARG A 85 20.43 -14.35 27.25
C ARG A 85 19.78 -12.98 27.19
N TYR A 86 20.55 -11.90 27.30
CA TYR A 86 20.01 -10.54 27.29
C TYR A 86 19.48 -10.18 25.90
N THR A 87 20.27 -10.43 24.85
CA THR A 87 19.85 -10.22 23.46
C THR A 87 18.69 -11.15 23.07
N GLY A 88 18.74 -12.43 23.48
CA GLY A 88 17.66 -13.38 23.23
C GLY A 88 16.32 -12.95 23.84
N ARG A 89 16.32 -12.46 25.09
CA ARG A 89 15.12 -11.87 25.73
C ARG A 89 14.62 -10.64 25.00
N GLY A 90 15.53 -9.74 24.61
CA GLY A 90 15.17 -8.54 23.83
C GLY A 90 14.49 -8.88 22.50
N LEU A 91 15.00 -9.90 21.80
CA LEU A 91 14.43 -10.37 20.53
C LEU A 91 13.07 -11.06 20.72
N LEU A 92 12.89 -11.84 21.79
CA LEU A 92 11.59 -12.45 22.11
C LEU A 92 10.54 -11.39 22.42
N ILE A 93 10.88 -10.38 23.23
CA ILE A 93 9.98 -9.27 23.55
C ILE A 93 9.67 -8.45 22.29
N GLY A 94 10.69 -8.15 21.49
CA GLY A 94 10.56 -7.45 20.21
C GLY A 94 9.66 -8.21 19.23
N ALA A 95 9.79 -9.53 19.14
CA ALA A 95 8.93 -10.37 18.31
C ALA A 95 7.47 -10.29 18.72
N VAL A 96 7.16 -10.38 20.02
CA VAL A 96 5.79 -10.27 20.53
C VAL A 96 5.20 -8.89 20.24
N LEU A 97 5.96 -7.82 20.51
CA LEU A 97 5.53 -6.46 20.24
C LEU A 97 5.27 -6.22 18.74
N LEU A 98 6.15 -6.72 17.87
CA LEU A 98 6.04 -6.53 16.44
C LEU A 98 4.88 -7.34 15.85
N TYR A 99 4.61 -8.53 16.38
CA TYR A 99 3.43 -9.31 16.03
C TYR A 99 2.13 -8.60 16.46
N LEU A 100 2.08 -8.06 17.69
CA LEU A 100 0.95 -7.25 18.15
C LEU A 100 0.73 -6.01 17.28
N PHE A 101 1.82 -5.33 16.90
CA PHE A 101 1.75 -4.17 16.01
C PHE A 101 1.19 -4.55 14.64
N ALA A 102 1.62 -5.68 14.07
CA ALA A 102 1.08 -6.19 12.82
C ALA A 102 -0.43 -6.50 12.92
N GLU A 103 -0.87 -7.10 14.03
CA GLU A 103 -2.28 -7.44 14.26
C GLU A 103 -3.15 -6.19 14.41
N VAL A 104 -2.68 -5.17 15.14
CA VAL A 104 -3.37 -3.88 15.25
C VAL A 104 -3.49 -3.23 13.87
N LEU A 105 -2.40 -3.20 13.11
CA LEU A 105 -2.36 -2.56 11.79
C LEU A 105 -3.21 -3.29 10.74
N LYS A 106 -3.43 -4.60 10.93
CA LYS A 106 -4.33 -5.42 10.13
C LYS A 106 -5.80 -5.19 10.48
N SER A 107 -6.10 -4.80 11.72
CA SER A 107 -7.47 -4.53 12.19
C SER A 107 -8.01 -3.16 11.76
N ILE A 108 -7.13 -2.25 11.33
CA ILE A 108 -7.42 -0.88 10.89
C ILE A 108 -7.51 -0.79 9.37
#